data_AF-A0A846SU42-F1
#
_entry.id   AF-A0A846SU42-F1
#
_cell.length_a   1.000
_cell.length_b   1.000
_cell.length_c   1.000
_cell.angle_alpha   90.00
_cell.angle_beta   90.00
_cell.angle_gamma   90.00
#
_symmetry.space_group_name_H-M   'P 1'
#
loop_
_entity.id
_entity.type
_entity.pdbx_description
1 polymer ?
#
loop_
_entity_poly.entity_id
_entity_poly.type
_entity_poly.pdbx_seq_one_letter_code
_entity_poly.pdbx_strand_id
1 'polypeptide(L)'
;MEYLTPGNRENADRAFMVGMLSLLDALLGAPLPEVLAELNLVDPVRVALLSSEGTLGHLLEIVRLFEQNRFAEATQRLLSDLPSLALWQVNQTQLQALSWANELSASNSEK
;
A
#
# COMPACT_ATOMS: atom_id res chain seq x y z
N MET A 1 19.49 2.89 -3.70
CA MET A 1 18.23 3.65 -3.80
C MET A 1 17.43 3.03 -4.93
N GLU A 2 16.38 2.28 -4.61
CA GLU A 2 15.55 1.61 -5.60
C GLU A 2 14.35 2.52 -5.92
N TYR A 3 14.42 3.18 -7.07
CA TYR A 3 13.40 4.13 -7.51
C TYR A 3 12.19 3.39 -8.08
N LEU A 4 10.98 3.79 -7.66
CA LEU A 4 9.74 3.37 -8.31
C LEU A 4 9.69 3.97 -9.71
N THR A 5 10.22 3.24 -10.68
CA THR A 5 10.22 3.64 -12.08
C THR A 5 8.85 3.32 -12.70
N PRO A 6 8.18 4.29 -13.35
CA PRO A 6 7.02 4.00 -14.18
C PRO A 6 7.38 2.92 -15.21
N GLY A 7 6.62 1.84 -15.27
CA GLY A 7 6.87 0.71 -16.18
C GLY A 7 7.56 -0.51 -15.55
N ASN A 8 7.95 -0.46 -14.28
CA ASN A 8 8.43 -1.65 -13.57
C ASN A 8 7.24 -2.46 -13.00
N ARG A 9 6.73 -3.39 -13.82
CA ARG A 9 5.59 -4.26 -13.48
C ARG A 9 5.83 -5.08 -12.21
N GLU A 10 7.06 -5.52 -11.97
CA GLU A 10 7.39 -6.30 -10.77
C GLU A 10 7.20 -5.49 -9.49
N ASN A 11 7.61 -4.22 -9.49
CA ASN A 11 7.39 -3.35 -8.34
C ASN A 11 5.91 -2.99 -8.14
N ALA A 12 5.15 -2.87 -9.22
CA ALA A 12 3.70 -2.70 -9.14
C ALA A 12 3.01 -3.93 -8.55
N ASP A 13 3.37 -5.14 -9.00
CA ASP A 13 2.83 -6.40 -8.48
C ASP A 13 3.18 -6.57 -6.99
N ARG A 14 4.41 -6.20 -6.59
CA ARG A 14 4.83 -6.22 -5.17
C ARG A 14 4.07 -5.20 -4.33
N ALA A 15 3.87 -3.97 -4.82
CA ALA A 15 3.09 -2.96 -4.10
C ALA A 15 1.62 -3.38 -3.93
N PHE A 16 1.04 -4.01 -4.96
CA PHE A 16 -0.28 -4.60 -4.89
C PHE A 16 -0.37 -5.71 -3.83
N MET A 17 0.59 -6.64 -3.83
CA MET A 17 0.66 -7.69 -2.80
C MET A 17 0.78 -7.11 -1.38
N VAL A 18 1.65 -6.11 -1.19
CA VAL A 18 1.80 -5.44 0.12
C VAL A 18 0.47 -4.81 0.55
N GLY A 19 -0.23 -4.09 -0.33
CA GLY A 19 -1.54 -3.51 -0.01
C GLY A 19 -2.56 -4.58 0.39
N MET A 20 -2.73 -5.62 -0.43
CA MET A 20 -3.69 -6.70 -0.17
C MET A 20 -3.39 -7.48 1.11
N LEU A 21 -2.14 -7.91 1.29
CA LEU A 21 -1.75 -8.76 2.43
C LEU A 21 -1.75 -7.99 3.76
N SER A 22 -1.67 -6.65 3.70
CA SER A 22 -1.70 -5.78 4.88
C SER A 22 -3.02 -5.79 5.65
N LEU A 23 -4.06 -6.41 5.09
CA LEU A 23 -5.41 -6.53 5.66
C LEU A 23 -5.71 -7.94 6.18
N LEU A 24 -4.79 -8.90 6.01
CA LEU A 24 -5.07 -10.31 6.34
C LEU A 24 -5.24 -10.56 7.84
N ASP A 25 -4.53 -9.81 8.68
CA ASP A 25 -4.67 -9.89 10.13
C ASP A 25 -6.09 -9.50 10.58
N ALA A 26 -6.63 -8.43 10.01
CA ALA A 26 -8.00 -7.99 10.24
C ALA A 26 -9.02 -9.00 9.70
N LEU A 27 -8.74 -9.66 8.57
CA LEU A 27 -9.63 -10.64 7.95
C LEU A 27 -9.67 -11.97 8.71
N LEU A 28 -8.51 -12.44 9.18
CA LEU A 28 -8.35 -13.77 9.79
C LEU A 28 -8.41 -13.71 11.33
N GLY A 29 -8.33 -12.52 11.93
CA GLY A 29 -8.34 -12.35 13.38
C GLY A 29 -7.09 -12.91 14.06
N ALA A 30 -5.96 -12.96 13.36
CA ALA A 30 -4.68 -13.48 13.83
C ALA A 30 -3.56 -12.46 13.61
N PRO A 31 -2.47 -12.47 14.42
CA PRO A 31 -1.35 -11.56 14.22
C PRO A 31 -0.74 -11.72 12.82
N LEU A 32 -0.53 -10.59 12.13
CA LEU A 32 0.04 -10.58 10.78
C LEU A 32 1.32 -11.44 10.65
N PRO A 33 2.29 -11.43 11.59
CA PRO A 33 3.48 -12.27 11.49
C PRO A 33 3.19 -13.78 11.41
N GLU A 34 2.17 -14.26 12.13
CA GLU A 34 1.77 -15.67 12.11
C GLU A 34 1.13 -16.02 10.77
N VAL A 35 0.25 -15.15 10.27
CA VAL A 35 -0.39 -15.32 8.96
C VAL A 35 0.64 -15.35 7.83
N LEU A 36 1.64 -14.46 7.87
CA LEU A 36 2.67 -14.40 6.83
C LEU A 36 3.69 -15.53 6.92
N ALA A 37 3.83 -16.22 8.06
CA ALA A 37 4.77 -17.33 8.21
C ALA A 37 4.41 -18.53 7.30
N GLU A 38 3.12 -18.71 7.04
CA GLU A 38 2.64 -19.74 6.11
C GLU A 38 2.83 -19.35 4.64
N LEU A 39 3.08 -18.06 4.36
CA LEU A 39 3.26 -17.53 3.02
C LEU A 39 4.76 -17.46 2.67
N ASN A 40 5.16 -18.15 1.59
CA ASN A 40 6.52 -18.06 1.06
C ASN A 40 6.74 -16.76 0.27
N LEU A 41 6.72 -15.62 0.97
CA LEU A 41 6.83 -14.29 0.39
C LEU A 41 8.29 -13.92 0.07
N VAL A 42 8.45 -13.10 -0.96
CA VAL A 42 9.72 -12.44 -1.30
C VAL A 42 10.10 -11.43 -0.22
N ASP A 43 11.39 -11.28 0.05
CA ASP A 43 11.91 -10.46 1.15
C ASP A 43 11.42 -9.02 1.15
N PRO A 44 11.35 -8.28 0.01
CA PRO A 44 10.87 -6.89 0.03
C PRO A 44 9.41 -6.74 0.48
N VAL A 45 8.56 -7.73 0.17
CA VAL A 45 7.14 -7.73 0.56
C VAL A 45 7.01 -8.06 2.04
N ARG A 46 7.75 -9.06 2.52
CA ARG A 46 7.75 -9.45 3.93
C ARG A 46 8.26 -8.31 4.82
N VAL A 47 9.37 -7.67 4.44
CA VAL A 47 9.95 -6.52 5.18
C VAL A 47 8.98 -5.34 5.23
N ALA A 48 8.32 -5.03 4.11
CA ALA A 48 7.33 -3.96 4.06
C ALA A 48 6.13 -4.21 5.00
N LEU A 49 5.66 -5.45 5.09
CA LEU A 49 4.50 -5.82 5.90
C LEU A 49 4.82 -5.93 7.39
N LEU A 50 6.01 -6.43 7.76
CA LEU A 50 6.37 -6.70 9.15
C LEU A 50 7.13 -5.56 9.84
N SER A 51 7.93 -4.83 9.08
CA SER A 51 8.83 -3.80 9.61
C SER A 51 8.47 -2.40 9.13
N SER A 52 7.53 -2.26 8.19
CA SER A 52 7.21 -0.99 7.52
C SER A 52 8.44 -0.30 6.92
N GLU A 53 9.41 -1.10 6.47
CA GLU A 53 10.69 -0.64 5.95
C GLU A 53 10.77 -0.72 4.43
N GLY A 54 11.69 0.08 3.88
CA GLY A 54 11.92 0.19 2.45
C GLY A 54 10.77 0.87 1.72
N THR A 55 10.92 1.03 0.41
CA THR A 55 9.99 1.80 -0.42
C THR A 55 8.54 1.32 -0.30
N LEU A 56 8.32 0.01 -0.29
CA LEU A 56 6.97 -0.57 -0.19
C LEU A 56 6.36 -0.38 1.21
N GLY A 57 7.16 -0.49 2.28
CA GLY A 57 6.69 -0.25 3.65
C GLY A 57 6.35 1.22 3.88
N HIS A 58 7.18 2.14 3.34
CA HIS A 58 6.91 3.58 3.39
C HIS A 58 5.63 3.95 2.63
N LEU A 59 5.42 3.37 1.44
CA LEU A 59 4.17 3.54 0.70
C LEU A 59 2.96 3.06 1.49
N LEU A 60 3.04 1.85 2.06
CA LEU A 60 1.95 1.28 2.85
C LEU A 60 1.59 2.17 4.04
N GLU A 61 2.59 2.69 4.76
CA GLU A 61 2.32 3.59 5.88
C GLU A 61 1.64 4.88 5.42
N ILE A 62 2.14 5.50 4.34
CA ILE A 62 1.56 6.73 3.83
C ILE A 62 0.07 6.52 3.52
N VAL A 63 -0.27 5.40 2.87
CA VAL A 63 -1.67 5.01 2.61
C VAL A 63 -2.47 4.88 3.92
N ARG A 64 -1.95 4.17 4.93
CA ARG A 64 -2.61 4.03 6.24
C ARG A 64 -2.85 5.38 6.92
N LEU A 65 -1.90 6.31 6.82
CA LEU A 65 -2.05 7.67 7.37
C LEU A 65 -3.14 8.45 6.62
N PHE A 66 -3.22 8.33 5.30
CA PHE A 66 -4.32 8.90 4.52
C PHE A 66 -5.68 8.32 4.93
N GLU A 67 -5.79 7.01 5.10
CA GLU A 67 -7.01 6.33 5.54
C GLU A 67 -7.45 6.74 6.96
N GLN A 68 -6.47 7.05 7.82
CA GLN A 68 -6.71 7.55 9.19
C GLN A 68 -6.99 9.06 9.25
N ASN A 69 -7.08 9.76 8.11
CA ASN A 69 -7.19 11.22 8.02
C ASN A 69 -6.01 11.99 8.66
N ARG A 70 -4.84 11.35 8.82
CA ARG A 70 -3.61 11.94 9.37
C ARG A 70 -2.76 12.60 8.26
N PHE A 71 -3.39 13.49 7.49
CA PHE A 71 -2.82 14.05 6.26
C PHE A 71 -1.50 14.82 6.47
N ALA A 72 -1.36 15.52 7.58
CA ALA A 72 -0.13 16.26 7.91
C ALA A 72 1.06 15.31 8.06
N GLU A 73 0.86 14.20 8.76
CA GLU A 73 1.88 13.18 8.99
C GLU A 73 2.17 12.41 7.71
N ALA A 74 1.15 12.06 6.93
CA ALA A 74 1.31 11.46 5.61
C ALA A 74 2.18 12.34 4.70
N THR A 75 1.94 13.66 4.71
CA THR A 75 2.70 14.62 3.91
C THR A 75 4.16 14.72 4.37
N GLN A 76 4.39 14.83 5.68
CA GLN A 76 5.76 14.86 6.23
C GLN A 76 6.53 13.58 5.88
N ARG A 77 5.87 12.43 5.97
CA ARG A 77 6.47 11.15 5.67
C ARG A 77 6.76 10.99 4.17
N LEU A 78 5.83 11.39 3.30
CA LEU A 78 6.04 11.43 1.86
C LEU A 78 7.27 12.25 1.48
N LEU A 79 7.42 13.45 2.04
CA LEU A 79 8.55 14.35 1.77
C LEU A 79 9.89 13.78 2.26
N SER A 80 9.88 13.03 3.36
CA SER A 80 11.10 12.49 3.98
C SER A 80 11.53 11.17 3.33
N ASP A 81 10.59 10.26 3.15
CA ASP A 81 10.85 8.86 2.80
C ASP A 81 10.76 8.60 1.29
N LEU A 82 9.99 9.42 0.55
CA LEU A 82 9.71 9.25 -0.88
C LEU A 82 9.77 10.60 -1.64
N PRO A 83 10.91 11.32 -1.61
CA PRO A 83 11.02 12.67 -2.16
C PRO A 83 10.80 12.76 -3.68
N SER A 84 10.82 11.63 -4.40
CA SER A 84 10.52 11.56 -5.82
C SER A 84 9.02 11.58 -6.15
N LEU A 85 8.14 11.38 -5.17
CA LEU A 85 6.69 11.45 -5.35
C LEU A 85 6.14 12.80 -4.94
N ALA A 86 5.40 13.44 -5.83
CA ALA A 86 4.69 14.66 -5.49
C ALA A 86 3.36 14.35 -4.80
N LEU A 87 2.99 15.15 -3.79
CA LEU A 87 1.73 14.99 -3.05
C LEU A 87 0.49 14.98 -3.97
N TRP A 88 0.48 15.79 -5.03
CA TRP A 88 -0.62 15.79 -5.99
C TRP A 88 -0.76 14.46 -6.72
N GLN A 89 0.34 13.76 -7.02
CA GLN A 89 0.30 12.44 -7.67
C GLN A 89 -0.35 11.43 -6.75
N VAL A 90 0.06 11.41 -5.47
CA VAL A 90 -0.53 10.53 -4.44
C VAL A 90 -2.03 10.78 -4.29
N ASN A 91 -2.43 12.05 -4.17
CA ASN A 91 -3.85 12.41 -4.07
C ASN A 91 -4.65 12.01 -5.31
N GLN A 92 -4.12 12.21 -6.52
CA GLN A 92 -4.77 11.79 -7.76
C GLN A 92 -4.92 10.27 -7.84
N THR A 93 -3.88 9.51 -7.50
CA THR A 93 -3.94 8.05 -7.47
C THR A 93 -4.94 7.53 -6.44
N GLN A 94 -5.01 8.15 -5.26
CA GLN A 94 -6.02 7.82 -4.24
C GLN A 94 -7.44 8.02 -4.75
N LEU A 95 -7.72 9.16 -5.39
CA LEU A 95 -9.04 9.44 -5.97
C LEU A 95 -9.41 8.45 -7.08
N GLN A 96 -8.45 8.08 -7.93
CA GLN A 96 -8.63 7.07 -8.97
C GLN A 96 -8.95 5.70 -8.38
N ALA A 97 -8.23 5.28 -7.34
CA ALA A 97 -8.46 4.01 -6.66
C ALA A 97 -9.85 3.96 -6.00
N LEU A 98 -10.27 5.06 -5.36
CA LEU A 98 -11.61 5.17 -4.77
C LEU A 98 -12.71 5.15 -5.84
N SER A 99 -12.53 5.85 -6.97
CA SER A 99 -13.47 5.80 -8.09
C SER A 99 -13.64 4.38 -8.61
N TRP A 100 -12.53 3.68 -8.85
CA TRP A 100 -12.53 2.30 -9.30
C TRP A 100 -13.22 1.35 -8.31
N ALA A 101 -12.95 1.48 -7.00
CA ALA A 101 -13.58 0.66 -5.97
C ALA A 101 -15.10 0.89 -5.89
N ASN A 102 -15.56 2.13 -6.07
CA ASN A 102 -16.97 2.47 -6.14
C ASN A 102 -17.64 1.86 -7.38
N GLU A 103 -16.99 1.90 -8.54
CA GLU A 103 -17.47 1.28 -9.78
C GLU A 103 -17.59 -0.24 -9.64
N LEU A 104 -16.60 -0.90 -9.02
CA LEU A 104 -16.65 -2.33 -8.75
C LEU A 104 -17.85 -2.69 -7.86
N SER A 105 -18.08 -1.93 -6.80
CA SER A 105 -19.21 -2.14 -5.88
C SER A 105 -20.56 -1.93 -6.57
N ALA A 106 -20.67 -0.94 -7.45
CA ALA A 106 -21.88 -0.69 -8.24
C ALA A 106 -22.15 -1.83 -9.24
N SER A 107 -21.11 -2.31 -9.96
CA SER A 107 -21.25 -3.42 -10.93
C SER A 107 -21.66 -4.74 -10.27
N ASN A 108 -21.24 -4.98 -9.03
CA ASN A 108 -21.59 -6.19 -8.27
C ASN A 108 -23.02 -6.14 -7.69
N SER A 109 -23.72 -5.01 -7.82
CA SER A 109 -25.10 -4.83 -7.36
C SER A 109 -26.14 -5.09 -8.46
N GLU A 110 -25.69 -5.29 -9.71
CA GLU A 110 -26.55 -5.54 -10.90
C GLU A 110 -26.56 -7.03 -11.35
N LYS A 111 -25.97 -7.93 -10.55
CA LYS A 111 -26.03 -9.39 -10.70
C LYS A 111 -26.67 -10.05 -9.49
#